data_AF-S3L402-F1
#
_entry.id   AF-S3L402-F1
#
_cell.length_a   1.000
_cell.length_b   1.000
_cell.length_c   1.000
_cell.angle_alpha   90.00
_cell.angle_beta   90.00
_cell.angle_gamma   90.00
#
_symmetry.space_group_name_H-M   'P 1'
#
loop_
_entity.id
_entity.type
_entity.pdbx_description
1 polymer ?
#
loop_
_entity_poly.entity_id
_entity_poly.type
_entity_poly.pdbx_seq_one_letter_code
_entity_poly.pdbx_strand_id
1 'polypeptide(L)'
;MNYIVKYFWSLGIILTGVNTFILKSRMPAIDSPEESAEQKKIIAGYFSFLAIPCLLLQIFQLLGNYRTALYILYRDFSNPFYWCGVCSVLLSYFVFLFIAASYKNIERYSQQLFRANLKRNTLIFIILGIIVFAVIIIFGFSSTINIKENVEKIV
;
A
#
# COMPACT_ATOMS: atom_id res chain seq x y z
N MET A 1 12.20 16.29 16.88
CA MET A 1 11.20 15.64 16.00
C MET A 1 11.11 14.18 16.42
N ASN A 2 9.92 13.64 16.69
CA ASN A 2 9.77 12.27 17.17
C ASN A 2 10.27 11.27 16.10
N TYR A 3 11.32 10.50 16.41
CA TYR A 3 11.95 9.56 15.47
C TYR A 3 10.95 8.54 14.90
N ILE A 4 9.93 8.19 15.68
CA ILE A 4 8.84 7.29 15.26
C ILE A 4 8.08 7.88 14.06
N VAL A 5 7.81 9.19 14.07
CA VAL A 5 7.10 9.87 12.98
C VAL A 5 7.98 10.03 11.74
N LYS A 6 9.30 10.19 11.94
CA LYS A 6 10.27 10.33 10.85
C LYS A 6 10.46 9.02 10.07
N TYR A 7 10.43 7.88 10.76
CA TYR A 7 10.67 6.54 10.19
C TYR A 7 9.44 5.64 10.20
N PHE A 8 8.25 6.24 10.25
CA PHE A 8 6.98 5.52 10.32
C PHE A 8 6.81 4.52 9.17
N TRP A 9 7.15 4.91 7.94
CA TRP A 9 7.01 4.04 6.78
C TRP A 9 8.01 2.88 6.81
N SER A 10 9.21 3.09 7.36
CA SER A 10 10.15 1.99 7.62
C SER A 10 9.59 0.94 8.58
N LEU A 11 8.84 1.35 9.61
CA LEU A 11 8.12 0.41 10.48
C LEU A 11 7.09 -0.41 9.69
N GLY A 12 6.38 0.22 8.75
CA GLY A 12 5.45 -0.47 7.85
C GLY A 12 6.11 -1.59 7.03
N ILE A 13 7.34 -1.36 6.54
CA ILE A 13 8.12 -2.38 5.81
C ILE A 13 8.44 -3.57 6.74
N ILE A 14 8.89 -3.29 7.96
CA ILE A 14 9.22 -4.32 8.95
C ILE A 14 7.99 -5.16 9.28
N LEU A 15 6.85 -4.51 9.58
CA LEU A 15 5.59 -5.18 9.87
C LEU A 15 5.11 -6.04 8.69
N THR A 16 5.26 -5.54 7.47
CA THR A 16 4.94 -6.31 6.25
C THR A 16 5.84 -7.55 6.13
N GLY A 17 7.14 -7.41 6.37
CA GLY A 17 8.09 -8.53 6.34
C GLY A 17 7.76 -9.61 7.37
N VAL A 18 7.52 -9.19 8.61
CA VAL A 18 7.11 -10.10 9.71
C VAL A 18 5.79 -10.79 9.37
N ASN A 19 4.79 -10.05 8.90
CA ASN A 19 3.49 -10.61 8.54
C ASN A 19 3.62 -11.62 7.38
N THR A 20 4.32 -11.27 6.30
CA THR A 20 4.53 -12.19 5.17
C THR A 20 5.29 -13.45 5.61
N PHE A 21 6.31 -13.31 6.48
CA PHE A 21 7.04 -14.46 7.01
C PHE A 21 6.14 -15.40 7.82
N ILE A 22 5.32 -14.84 8.72
CA ILE A 22 4.35 -15.62 9.51
C ILE A 22 3.35 -16.33 8.59
N LEU A 23 2.80 -15.62 7.59
CA LEU A 23 1.85 -16.22 6.65
C LEU A 23 2.49 -17.33 5.82
N LYS A 24 3.69 -17.10 5.27
CA LYS A 24 4.47 -18.11 4.53
C LYS A 24 4.73 -19.36 5.39
N SER A 25 5.12 -19.18 6.65
CA SER A 25 5.44 -20.31 7.55
C SER A 25 4.25 -21.25 7.80
N ARG A 26 3.03 -20.78 7.55
CA ARG A 26 1.77 -21.51 7.75
C ARG A 26 1.23 -22.15 6.48
N MET A 27 1.88 -21.93 5.33
CA MET A 27 1.48 -22.50 4.05
C MET A 27 1.95 -23.95 3.92
N PRO A 28 1.16 -24.81 3.26
CA PRO A 28 1.57 -26.19 2.99
C PRO A 28 2.77 -26.22 2.05
N ALA A 29 3.64 -27.21 2.25
CA ALA A 29 4.71 -27.51 1.32
C ALA A 29 4.11 -27.98 -0.02
N ILE A 30 4.82 -27.69 -1.10
CA ILE A 30 4.46 -28.06 -2.46
C ILE A 30 5.59 -28.89 -3.03
N ASP A 31 5.27 -30.10 -3.49
CA ASP A 31 6.24 -31.07 -4.00
C ASP A 31 6.65 -30.77 -5.44
N SER A 32 5.78 -30.13 -6.22
CA SER A 32 6.08 -29.70 -7.59
C SER A 32 7.02 -28.48 -7.60
N PRO A 33 8.20 -28.55 -8.25
CA PRO A 33 9.12 -27.42 -8.35
C PRO A 33 8.50 -26.18 -9.02
N GLU A 34 7.65 -26.39 -10.03
CA GLU A 34 6.98 -25.30 -10.75
C GLU A 34 5.94 -24.60 -9.88
N GLU A 35 5.09 -25.37 -9.20
CA GLU A 35 4.10 -24.81 -8.28
C GLU A 35 4.77 -24.10 -7.09
N SER A 36 5.88 -24.64 -6.59
CA SER A 36 6.69 -24.01 -5.53
C SER A 36 7.28 -22.67 -5.99
N ALA A 37 7.75 -22.58 -7.23
CA ALA A 37 8.27 -21.34 -7.80
C ALA A 37 7.17 -20.29 -7.98
N GLU A 38 5.98 -20.68 -8.45
CA GLU A 38 4.82 -19.79 -8.58
C GLU A 38 4.37 -19.27 -7.20
N GLN A 39 4.26 -20.16 -6.20
CA GLN A 39 3.89 -19.81 -4.83
C GLN A 39 4.86 -18.77 -4.25
N LYS A 40 6.18 -18.97 -4.40
CA LYS A 40 7.20 -18.00 -3.94
C LYS A 40 7.04 -16.63 -4.60
N LYS A 41 6.76 -16.60 -5.91
CA LYS A 41 6.55 -15.34 -6.65
C LYS A 41 5.31 -14.58 -6.16
N ILE A 42 4.22 -15.29 -5.87
CA ILE A 42 2.99 -14.69 -5.35
C ILE A 42 3.19 -14.14 -3.93
N ILE A 43 3.88 -14.89 -3.06
CA ILE A 43 4.24 -14.41 -1.71
C ILE A 43 5.13 -13.16 -1.80
N ALA A 44 6.14 -13.17 -2.67
CA ALA A 44 7.00 -12.02 -2.91
C ALA A 44 6.20 -10.82 -3.48
N GLY A 45 5.20 -11.10 -4.30
CA GLY A 45 4.24 -10.13 -4.80
C GLY A 45 3.43 -9.47 -3.68
N TYR A 46 2.88 -10.27 -2.75
CA TYR A 46 2.17 -9.77 -1.57
C TYR A 46 3.04 -8.93 -0.64
N PHE A 47 4.30 -9.32 -0.45
CA PHE A 47 5.25 -8.48 0.27
C PHE A 47 5.50 -7.16 -0.46
N SER A 48 5.83 -7.24 -1.74
CA SER A 48 6.15 -6.08 -2.59
C SER A 48 4.99 -5.08 -2.68
N PHE A 49 3.75 -5.59 -2.68
CA PHE A 49 2.53 -4.78 -2.71
C PHE A 49 2.48 -3.71 -1.62
N LEU A 50 2.98 -4.00 -0.41
CA LEU A 50 2.97 -3.06 0.71
C LEU A 50 4.35 -2.47 1.01
N ALA A 51 5.41 -3.29 0.88
CA ALA A 51 6.77 -2.86 1.18
C ALA A 51 7.30 -1.81 0.21
N ILE A 52 7.04 -1.93 -1.11
CA ILE A 52 7.53 -0.97 -2.10
C ILE A 52 6.89 0.41 -1.91
N PRO A 53 5.56 0.55 -1.82
CA PRO A 53 4.94 1.85 -1.52
C PRO A 53 5.44 2.47 -0.23
N CYS A 54 5.57 1.70 0.86
CA CYS A 54 6.12 2.22 2.12
C CYS A 54 7.57 2.69 1.96
N LEU A 55 8.41 1.94 1.24
CA LEU A 55 9.78 2.35 0.97
C LEU A 55 9.83 3.66 0.17
N LEU A 56 9.03 3.78 -0.88
CA LEU A 56 8.97 4.98 -1.68
C LEU A 56 8.43 6.18 -0.90
N LEU A 57 7.37 6.00 -0.11
CA LEU A 57 6.84 7.01 0.80
C LEU A 57 7.91 7.46 1.81
N GLN A 58 8.72 6.54 2.34
CA GLN A 58 9.83 6.87 3.24
C GLN A 58 10.90 7.71 2.52
N ILE A 59 11.31 7.30 1.31
CA ILE A 59 12.33 7.99 0.53
C ILE A 59 11.87 9.41 0.19
N PHE A 60 10.66 9.55 -0.34
CA PHE A 60 10.11 10.85 -0.75
C PHE A 60 9.75 11.75 0.44
N GLN A 61 9.38 11.18 1.58
CA GLN A 61 9.28 11.95 2.83
C GLN A 61 10.62 12.60 3.19
N LEU A 62 11.71 11.84 3.14
CA LEU A 62 13.05 12.31 3.50
C LEU A 62 13.60 13.31 2.48
N LEU A 63 13.47 13.02 1.18
CA LEU A 63 13.94 13.90 0.11
C LEU A 63 13.16 15.22 0.05
N GLY A 64 11.85 15.17 0.31
CA GLY A 64 11.01 16.37 0.40
C GLY A 64 11.12 17.12 1.74
N ASN A 65 11.98 16.66 2.66
CA ASN A 65 12.17 17.23 4.00
C ASN A 65 10.86 17.36 4.81
N TYR A 66 9.94 16.41 4.63
CA TYR A 66 8.66 16.44 5.32
C TYR A 66 8.78 15.94 6.74
N ARG A 67 8.17 16.68 7.67
CA ARG A 67 8.22 16.38 9.11
C ARG A 67 7.26 15.26 9.55
N THR A 68 6.32 14.86 8.69
CA THR A 68 5.28 13.87 8.99
C THR A 68 5.28 12.74 7.96
N ALA A 69 4.84 11.56 8.40
CA ALA A 69 4.55 10.43 7.52
C ALA A 69 3.36 10.71 6.58
N LEU A 70 2.42 11.55 7.02
CA LEU A 70 1.20 11.88 6.27
C LEU A 70 1.39 13.08 5.33
N TYR A 71 2.60 13.30 4.83
CA TYR A 71 2.92 14.49 4.04
C TYR A 71 2.18 14.55 2.71
N ILE A 72 1.76 13.40 2.18
CA ILE A 72 0.88 13.28 1.02
C ILE A 72 -0.49 13.96 1.24
N LEU A 73 -0.81 14.38 2.46
CA LEU A 73 -2.02 15.14 2.80
C LEU A 73 -1.77 16.66 2.87
N TYR A 74 -0.51 17.11 2.79
CA TYR A 74 -0.14 18.53 2.97
C TYR A 74 -0.39 19.40 1.74
N ARG A 75 -0.70 18.80 0.57
CA ARG A 75 -0.95 19.52 -0.69
C ARG A 75 0.20 20.43 -1.12
N ASP A 76 1.43 20.00 -0.88
CA ASP A 76 2.63 20.71 -1.35
C ASP A 76 2.82 20.47 -2.86
N PHE A 77 1.92 21.03 -3.67
CA PHE A 77 1.88 20.83 -5.11
C PHE A 77 3.11 21.39 -5.83
N SER A 78 3.85 22.30 -5.19
CA SER A 78 5.13 22.85 -5.66
C SER A 78 6.28 21.86 -5.58
N ASN A 79 6.20 20.88 -4.68
CA ASN A 79 7.31 19.99 -4.40
C ASN A 79 7.19 18.69 -5.23
N PRO A 80 8.16 18.36 -6.09
CA PRO A 80 8.08 17.14 -6.91
C PRO A 80 8.00 15.86 -6.05
N PHE A 81 8.60 15.85 -4.85
CA PHE A 81 8.55 14.70 -3.94
C PHE A 81 7.17 14.48 -3.32
N TYR A 82 6.31 15.51 -3.27
CA TYR A 82 4.89 15.34 -2.94
C TYR A 82 4.21 14.43 -3.96
N TRP A 83 4.33 14.77 -5.25
CA TRP A 83 3.73 14.01 -6.35
C TRP A 83 4.29 12.60 -6.44
N CYS A 84 5.60 12.43 -6.26
CA CYS A 84 6.21 11.09 -6.18
C CYS A 84 5.60 10.26 -5.04
N GLY A 85 5.34 10.87 -3.88
CA GLY A 85 4.64 10.24 -2.75
C GLY A 85 3.23 9.78 -3.11
N VAL A 86 2.43 10.67 -3.70
CA VAL A 86 1.06 10.36 -4.14
C VAL A 86 1.06 9.23 -5.18
N CYS A 87 1.96 9.29 -6.17
CA CYS A 87 2.11 8.24 -7.18
C CYS A 87 2.56 6.90 -6.57
N SER A 88 3.34 6.92 -5.48
CA SER A 88 3.79 5.71 -4.79
C SER A 88 2.62 4.94 -4.15
N VAL A 89 1.59 5.65 -3.68
CA VAL A 89 0.35 5.03 -3.19
C VAL A 89 -0.36 4.32 -4.35
N LEU A 90 -0.42 4.94 -5.53
CA LEU A 90 -1.04 4.33 -6.72
C LEU A 90 -0.22 3.16 -7.28
N LEU A 91 1.10 3.15 -7.09
CA LEU A 91 1.97 2.06 -7.56
C LEU A 91 1.60 0.71 -6.92
N SER A 92 1.15 0.71 -5.66
CA SER A 92 0.66 -0.50 -4.97
C SER A 92 -0.41 -1.23 -5.79
N TYR A 93 -1.33 -0.47 -6.39
CA TYR A 93 -2.42 -0.98 -7.20
C TYR A 93 -1.93 -1.66 -8.48
N PHE A 94 -0.99 -1.02 -9.21
CA PHE A 94 -0.44 -1.59 -10.43
C PHE A 94 0.36 -2.86 -10.18
N VAL A 95 1.16 -2.89 -9.11
CA VAL A 95 1.90 -4.09 -8.70
C VAL A 95 0.93 -5.24 -8.43
N PHE A 96 -0.18 -4.97 -7.73
CA PHE A 96 -1.17 -6.00 -7.43
C PHE A 96 -1.96 -6.48 -8.66
N LEU A 97 -2.42 -5.56 -9.52
CA LEU A 97 -3.08 -5.92 -10.77
C LEU A 97 -2.19 -6.78 -11.65
N PHE A 98 -0.91 -6.43 -11.73
CA PHE A 98 0.08 -7.21 -12.44
C PHE A 98 0.17 -8.64 -11.89
N ILE A 99 0.34 -8.79 -10.57
CA ILE A 99 0.37 -10.12 -9.92
C ILE A 99 -0.93 -10.89 -10.19
N ALA A 100 -2.09 -10.25 -10.02
CA ALA A 100 -3.40 -10.86 -10.23
C ALA A 100 -3.66 -11.29 -11.69
N ALA A 101 -3.07 -10.58 -12.66
CA ALA A 101 -3.15 -10.92 -14.08
C ALA A 101 -2.10 -11.95 -14.51
N SER A 102 -0.91 -11.93 -13.89
CA SER A 102 0.24 -12.76 -14.30
C SER A 102 0.19 -14.19 -13.78
N TYR A 103 -0.49 -14.46 -12.65
CA TYR A 103 -0.46 -15.78 -12.01
C TYR A 103 -1.81 -16.48 -12.05
N LYS A 104 -1.84 -17.68 -12.64
CA LYS A 104 -3.06 -18.48 -12.81
C LYS A 104 -3.62 -18.97 -11.49
N ASN A 105 -2.73 -19.35 -10.56
CA ASN A 105 -3.10 -19.97 -9.29
C ASN A 105 -3.18 -18.97 -8.12
N ILE A 106 -3.27 -17.67 -8.40
CA ILE A 106 -3.28 -16.63 -7.35
C ILE A 106 -4.35 -16.88 -6.30
N GLU A 107 -5.55 -17.32 -6.68
CA GLU A 107 -6.63 -17.61 -5.73
C GLU A 107 -6.26 -18.72 -4.75
N ARG A 108 -5.79 -19.87 -5.26
CA ARG A 108 -5.37 -21.03 -4.45
C ARG A 108 -4.32 -20.61 -3.44
N TYR A 109 -3.30 -19.89 -3.87
CA TYR A 109 -2.22 -19.48 -2.98
C TYR A 109 -2.61 -18.36 -2.01
N SER A 110 -3.52 -17.47 -2.40
CA SER A 110 -4.08 -16.44 -1.51
C SER A 110 -4.91 -17.08 -0.39
N GLN A 111 -5.73 -18.07 -0.73
CA GLN A 111 -6.50 -18.83 0.26
C GLN A 111 -5.58 -19.58 1.23
N GLN A 112 -4.53 -20.22 0.72
CA GLN A 112 -3.53 -20.87 1.56
C GLN A 112 -2.79 -19.89 2.48
N LEU A 113 -2.44 -18.71 1.96
CA LEU A 113 -1.68 -17.68 2.68
C LEU A 113 -2.52 -17.06 3.81
N PHE A 114 -3.76 -16.67 3.52
CA PHE A 114 -4.63 -15.94 4.46
C PHE A 114 -5.60 -16.84 5.24
N ARG A 115 -5.67 -18.14 4.92
CA ARG A 115 -6.64 -19.12 5.48
C ARG A 115 -8.08 -18.63 5.45
N ALA A 116 -8.41 -17.84 4.44
CA ALA A 116 -9.72 -17.27 4.20
C ALA A 116 -10.16 -17.63 2.79
N ASN A 117 -11.45 -17.89 2.59
CA ASN A 117 -12.06 -18.04 1.28
C ASN A 117 -12.10 -16.69 0.56
N LEU A 118 -10.93 -16.17 0.24
CA LEU A 118 -10.74 -14.95 -0.53
C LEU A 118 -10.86 -15.31 -2.00
N LYS A 119 -12.05 -15.10 -2.56
CA LYS A 119 -12.22 -15.06 -4.02
C LYS A 119 -11.39 -13.89 -4.55
N ARG A 120 -10.84 -14.00 -5.76
CA ARG A 120 -10.06 -12.92 -6.39
C ARG A 120 -10.79 -11.58 -6.34
N ASN A 121 -12.10 -11.59 -6.57
CA ASN A 121 -12.94 -10.40 -6.53
C ASN A 121 -12.99 -9.76 -5.13
N THR A 122 -13.06 -10.56 -4.06
CA THR A 122 -13.08 -10.07 -2.67
C THR A 122 -11.76 -9.41 -2.30
N LEU A 123 -10.64 -10.01 -2.72
CA LEU A 123 -9.31 -9.47 -2.44
C LEU A 123 -9.06 -8.16 -3.22
N ILE A 124 -9.52 -8.11 -4.48
CA ILE A 124 -9.56 -6.87 -5.26
C ILE A 124 -10.41 -5.81 -4.53
N PHE A 125 -11.60 -6.16 -4.03
CA PHE A 125 -12.51 -5.23 -3.34
C PHE A 125 -11.95 -4.66 -2.03
N ILE A 126 -11.32 -5.46 -1.18
CA ILE A 126 -10.72 -4.99 0.09
C ILE A 126 -9.63 -3.95 -0.19
N ILE A 127 -8.80 -4.20 -1.19
CA ILE A 127 -7.73 -3.30 -1.59
C ILE A 127 -8.30 -2.04 -2.27
N LEU A 128 -9.32 -2.19 -3.12
CA LEU A 128 -10.05 -1.06 -3.69
C LEU A 128 -10.64 -0.18 -2.59
N GLY A 129 -11.13 -0.77 -1.51
CA GLY A 129 -11.59 -0.07 -0.31
C GLY A 129 -10.49 0.73 0.38
N ILE A 130 -9.30 0.15 0.57
CA ILE A 130 -8.14 0.84 1.16
C ILE A 130 -7.69 2.01 0.27
N ILE A 131 -7.73 1.84 -1.05
CA ILE A 131 -7.35 2.87 -2.04
C ILE A 131 -8.39 3.98 -2.09
N VAL A 132 -9.68 3.64 -2.20
CA VAL A 132 -10.77 4.62 -2.16
C VAL A 132 -10.72 5.39 -0.84
N PHE A 133 -10.44 4.72 0.27
CA PHE A 133 -10.23 5.38 1.56
C PHE A 133 -9.01 6.33 1.53
N ALA A 134 -7.87 5.91 0.97
CA ALA A 134 -6.69 6.77 0.82
C ALA A 134 -6.97 7.97 -0.10
N VAL A 135 -7.67 7.78 -1.22
CA VAL A 135 -8.09 8.82 -2.16
C VAL A 135 -9.11 9.77 -1.49
N ILE A 136 -10.09 9.25 -0.76
CA ILE A 136 -11.05 10.07 0.02
C ILE A 136 -10.32 10.87 1.09
N ILE A 137 -9.26 10.35 1.72
CA ILE A 137 -8.47 11.16 2.66
C ILE A 137 -7.68 12.25 1.91
N ILE A 138 -7.07 11.92 0.78
CA ILE A 138 -6.28 12.89 -0.03
C ILE A 138 -7.17 14.01 -0.59
N PHE A 139 -8.37 13.68 -1.09
CA PHE A 139 -9.26 14.59 -1.80
C PHE A 139 -10.48 15.08 -0.97
N GLY A 140 -10.99 14.27 -0.04
CA GLY A 140 -12.15 14.61 0.80
C GLY A 140 -11.84 15.63 1.90
N PHE A 141 -10.57 15.75 2.32
CA PHE A 141 -10.17 16.92 3.12
C PHE A 141 -10.09 18.21 2.28
N SER A 142 -10.17 18.15 0.94
CA SER A 142 -10.17 19.33 0.06
C SER A 142 -11.48 20.10 0.13
N SER A 143 -12.60 19.38 0.24
CA SER A 143 -13.92 20.01 0.31
C SER A 143 -14.24 20.62 1.67
N THR A 144 -13.73 20.07 2.79
CA THR A 144 -14.02 20.60 4.14
C THR A 144 -13.33 21.94 4.43
N ILE A 145 -12.20 22.25 3.80
CA ILE A 145 -11.53 23.56 3.96
C ILE A 145 -12.11 24.60 2.99
N ASN A 146 -12.47 24.22 1.76
CA ASN A 146 -13.15 25.13 0.82
C ASN A 146 -14.53 25.58 1.33
N ILE A 147 -15.23 24.74 2.12
CA ILE A 147 -16.46 25.17 2.80
C ILE A 147 -16.15 26.20 3.89
N LYS A 148 -15.05 26.03 4.64
CA LYS A 148 -14.66 26.96 5.71
C LYS A 148 -14.20 28.32 5.16
N GLU A 149 -13.38 28.33 4.11
CA GLU A 149 -12.94 29.56 3.42
C GLU A 149 -14.07 30.28 2.68
N ASN A 150 -15.06 29.56 2.16
CA ASN A 150 -16.22 30.22 1.52
C ASN A 150 -17.24 30.73 2.53
N VAL A 151 -17.40 30.09 3.70
CA VAL A 151 -18.28 30.61 4.76
C VAL A 151 -17.69 31.88 5.40
N GLU A 152 -16.37 31.97 5.57
CA GLU A 152 -15.69 33.19 6.07
C GLU A 152 -15.69 34.36 5.07
N LYS A 153 -16.00 34.12 3.79
CA LYS A 153 -16.16 35.19 2.76
C LYS A 153 -17.59 35.67 2.59
N ILE A 154 -18.57 34.98 3.17
CA ILE A 154 -20.01 35.28 3.07
C ILE A 154 -20.54 35.95 4.35
N VAL A 155 -19.75 36.00 5.43
CA VAL A 155 -20.08 36.72 6.67
C VAL A 155 -19.29 38.01 6.79
#